data_AF-A0A920JKA5-F1
#
_entry.id   AF-A0A920JKA5-F1
#
_cell.length_a   1.000
_cell.length_b   1.000
_cell.length_c   1.000
_cell.angle_alpha   90.00
_cell.angle_beta   90.00
_cell.angle_gamma   90.00
#
_symmetry.space_group_name_H-M   'P 1'
#
loop_
_entity.id
_entity.type
_entity.pdbx_description
1 polymer ?
#
loop_
_entity_poly.entity_id
_entity_poly.type
_entity_poly.pdbx_seq_one_letter_code
_entity_poly.pdbx_strand_id
1 'polypeptide(L)'
;MRAEDKDATIFFNHETGIEPLCAIYEPSLLQKIKEKPEIIEKMSPQMTLKKMNINIIEPKNERALYNLNRMTPEIANIIDIE
;
A
#
# COMPACT_ATOMS: atom_id res chain seq x y z
N MET A 1 -2.81 6.17 -10.97
CA MET A 1 -3.15 5.66 -12.32
C MET A 1 -2.81 4.18 -12.32
N ARG A 2 -3.73 3.31 -12.76
CA ARG A 2 -3.55 1.85 -12.78
C ARG A 2 -2.48 1.44 -13.82
N ALA A 3 -1.62 0.49 -13.48
CA ALA A 3 -0.62 -0.10 -14.36
C ALA A 3 -0.90 -1.60 -14.55
N GLU A 4 -1.46 -1.98 -15.70
CA GLU A 4 -1.99 -3.33 -15.97
C GLU A 4 -0.88 -4.37 -16.23
N ASP A 5 0.34 -3.94 -16.54
CA ASP A 5 1.53 -4.78 -16.72
C ASP A 5 2.22 -5.17 -15.41
N LYS A 6 1.67 -4.74 -14.27
CA LYS A 6 2.22 -4.92 -12.92
C LYS A 6 1.40 -5.92 -12.13
N ASP A 7 1.95 -6.34 -11.00
CA ASP A 7 1.21 -7.15 -10.01
C ASP A 7 0.22 -6.27 -9.23
N ALA A 8 0.61 -5.02 -8.94
CA ALA A 8 -0.24 -4.04 -8.28
C ALA A 8 0.22 -2.60 -8.56
N THR A 9 -0.70 -1.65 -8.43
CA THR A 9 -0.41 -0.23 -8.27
C THR A 9 -0.71 0.19 -6.83
N ILE A 10 0.26 0.77 -6.12
CA ILE A 10 0.17 1.02 -4.68
C ILE A 10 0.51 2.49 -4.40
N PHE A 11 -0.20 3.10 -3.45
CA PHE A 11 0.16 4.44 -3.01
C PHE A 11 1.40 4.43 -2.10
N PHE A 12 2.30 5.38 -2.33
CA PHE A 12 3.40 5.68 -1.42
C PHE A 12 2.83 6.24 -0.12
N ASN A 13 3.41 5.81 1.01
CA ASN A 13 3.08 6.33 2.33
C ASN A 13 4.40 6.74 3.00
N HIS A 14 4.50 8.00 3.42
CA HIS A 14 5.73 8.54 4.00
C HIS A 14 6.17 7.85 5.30
N GLU A 15 5.25 7.23 6.05
CA GLU A 15 5.56 6.50 7.28
C GLU A 15 6.05 5.08 7.02
N THR A 16 5.48 4.39 6.02
CA THR A 16 5.67 2.94 5.82
C THR A 16 6.35 2.59 4.50
N GLY A 17 6.55 3.56 3.62
CA GLY A 17 7.01 3.42 2.25
C GLY A 17 5.90 3.01 1.27
N ILE A 18 5.07 2.04 1.62
CA ILE A 18 3.91 1.63 0.78
C ILE A 18 2.71 1.33 1.67
N GLU A 19 1.51 1.60 1.17
CA GLU A 19 0.25 1.28 1.85
C GLU A 19 -0.50 0.14 1.13
N PRO A 20 -0.34 -1.13 1.55
CA PRO A 20 -0.97 -2.28 0.90
C PRO A 20 -2.50 -2.19 0.85
N LEU A 21 -3.13 -1.50 1.80
CA LEU A 21 -4.59 -1.38 1.83
C LEU A 21 -5.11 -0.27 0.91
N CYS A 22 -4.24 0.63 0.47
CA CYS A 22 -4.51 1.61 -0.58
C CYS A 22 -3.76 1.22 -1.85
N ALA A 23 -4.29 0.20 -2.53
CA ALA A 23 -3.71 -0.33 -3.75
C ALA A 23 -4.79 -0.84 -4.71
N ILE A 24 -4.43 -0.90 -5.98
CA ILE A 24 -5.17 -1.60 -7.04
C ILE A 24 -4.36 -2.86 -7.36
N TYR A 25 -4.91 -4.02 -7.03
CA TYR A 25 -4.30 -5.33 -7.29
C TYR A 25 -4.76 -5.85 -8.65
N GLU A 26 -3.83 -6.33 -9.47
CA GLU A 26 -4.18 -6.92 -10.76
C GLU A 26 -4.72 -8.35 -10.59
N PRO A 27 -5.72 -8.76 -11.40
CA PRO A 27 -6.30 -10.10 -11.30
C PRO A 27 -5.29 -11.24 -11.45
N SER A 28 -4.22 -11.03 -12.23
CA SER A 28 -3.12 -11.97 -12.43
C SER A 28 -2.41 -12.30 -11.11
N LEU A 29 -2.18 -11.30 -10.25
CA LEU A 29 -1.61 -11.50 -8.93
C LEU A 29 -2.54 -12.34 -8.05
N LEU A 30 -3.85 -12.07 -8.08
CA LEU A 30 -4.83 -12.84 -7.30
C LEU A 30 -4.88 -14.31 -7.73
N GLN A 31 -4.79 -14.58 -9.03
CA GLN A 31 -4.68 -15.95 -9.55
C GLN A 31 -3.39 -16.62 -9.05
N LYS A 32 -2.26 -15.92 -9.12
CA LYS A 32 -0.96 -16.42 -8.65
C LYS A 32 -0.99 -16.76 -7.15
N ILE A 33 -1.59 -15.92 -6.31
CA ILE A 33 -1.76 -16.17 -4.88
C ILE A 33 -2.65 -17.39 -4.63
N LYS A 34 -3.74 -17.52 -5.40
CA LYS A 34 -4.66 -18.66 -5.28
C LYS A 34 -3.97 -19.99 -5.62
N GLU A 35 -3.10 -20.00 -6.63
CA GLU A 35 -2.34 -21.18 -7.05
C GLU A 35 -1.14 -21.47 -6.14
N LYS A 36 -0.50 -20.42 -5.62
CA LYS A 36 0.76 -20.47 -4.86
C LYS A 36 0.69 -19.56 -3.64
N PRO A 37 -0.06 -19.93 -2.59
CA PRO A 37 -0.22 -19.11 -1.40
C PRO A 37 1.10 -18.88 -0.65
N GLU A 38 2.11 -19.73 -0.84
CA GLU A 38 3.45 -19.61 -0.27
C GLU A 38 4.21 -18.35 -0.70
N ILE A 39 3.76 -17.65 -1.76
CA ILE A 39 4.35 -16.35 -2.14
C ILE A 39 4.02 -15.24 -1.13
N ILE A 40 3.05 -15.46 -0.23
CA ILE A 40 2.74 -14.51 0.83
C ILE A 40 3.82 -14.60 1.90
N GLU A 41 4.64 -13.55 1.96
CA GLU A 41 5.79 -13.45 2.84
C GLU A 41 5.35 -13.20 4.27
N LYS A 42 5.54 -14.19 5.16
CA LYS A 42 5.29 -14.07 6.61
C LYS A 42 3.90 -13.53 6.96
N MET A 43 2.89 -13.81 6.15
CA MET A 43 1.54 -13.23 6.29
C MET A 43 1.53 -11.69 6.30
N SER A 44 2.52 -11.05 5.67
CA SER A 44 2.66 -9.60 5.58
C SER A 44 2.42 -9.15 4.13
N PRO A 45 1.29 -8.50 3.84
CA PRO A 45 1.04 -7.89 2.52
C PRO A 45 2.15 -6.92 2.13
N GLN A 46 2.67 -6.17 3.09
CA GLN A 46 3.72 -5.19 2.86
C GLN A 46 5.04 -5.85 2.43
N MET A 47 5.48 -6.92 3.12
CA MET A 47 6.69 -7.64 2.71
C MET A 47 6.49 -8.36 1.37
N THR A 48 5.31 -8.92 1.16
CA THR A 48 4.94 -9.61 -0.08
C THR A 48 5.04 -8.66 -1.28
N LEU A 49 4.41 -7.50 -1.20
CA LEU A 49 4.38 -6.50 -2.29
C LEU A 49 5.76 -5.91 -2.59
N LYS A 50 6.63 -5.73 -1.58
CA LYS A 50 8.01 -5.26 -1.78
C LYS A 50 8.86 -6.19 -2.65
N LYS A 51 8.46 -7.46 -2.81
CA LYS A 51 9.13 -8.44 -3.69
C LYS A 51 8.43 -8.63 -5.04
N MET A 52 7.32 -7.94 -5.28
CA MET A 52 6.51 -8.05 -6.49
C MET A 52 6.84 -6.94 -7.49
N ASN A 53 6.43 -7.12 -8.74
CA ASN A 53 6.57 -6.11 -9.78
C ASN A 53 5.44 -5.08 -9.62
N ILE A 54 5.68 -4.06 -8.79
CA ILE A 54 4.68 -3.06 -8.42
C ILE A 54 4.94 -1.71 -9.11
N ASN A 55 3.88 -0.92 -9.28
CA ASN A 55 3.96 0.50 -9.59
C ASN A 55 3.63 1.30 -8.33
N ILE A 56 4.52 2.18 -7.90
CA ILE A 56 4.30 3.05 -6.74
C ILE A 56 3.89 4.43 -7.24
N ILE A 57 2.81 4.97 -6.69
CA ILE A 57 2.29 6.30 -7.04
C ILE A 57 2.23 7.21 -5.82
N GLU A 58 2.54 8.48 -6.01
CA GLU A 58 2.40 9.48 -4.96
C GLU A 58 0.93 9.89 -4.79
N PRO A 59 0.42 10.00 -3.56
CA PRO A 59 -0.88 10.59 -3.32
C PRO A 59 -0.84 12.09 -3.64
N LYS A 60 -1.88 12.61 -4.30
CA LYS A 60 -1.98 14.06 -4.58
C LYS A 60 -2.21 14.89 -3.32
N ASN A 61 -2.83 14.29 -2.31
CA ASN A 61 -3.01 14.89 -0.99
C ASN A 61 -2.17 14.08 -0.01
N GLU A 62 -1.12 14.70 0.52
CA GLU A 62 -0.19 14.07 1.47
C GLU A 62 -0.88 13.58 2.74
N ARG A 63 -2.04 14.15 3.08
CA ARG A 63 -2.83 13.78 4.26
C ARG A 63 -3.76 12.59 4.02
N ALA A 64 -3.93 12.13 2.79
CA ALA A 64 -4.94 11.13 2.43
C ALA A 64 -4.69 9.75 3.04
N LEU A 65 -3.46 9.46 3.45
CA LEU A 65 -3.05 8.16 4.00
C LEU A 65 -2.69 8.23 5.48
N TYR A 66 -2.97 9.34 6.17
CA TYR A 66 -2.72 9.41 7.61
C TYR A 66 -3.56 8.38 8.36
N ASN A 67 -2.88 7.57 9.17
CA ASN A 67 -3.52 6.56 9.98
C ASN A 67 -3.67 7.07 11.41
N LEU A 68 -4.92 7.31 11.83
CA LEU A 68 -5.24 7.80 13.17
C LEU A 68 -4.79 6.84 14.29
N ASN A 69 -4.66 5.54 14.01
CA ASN A 69 -4.14 4.58 14.99
C ASN A 69 -2.63 4.75 15.25
N ARG A 70 -1.94 5.56 14.44
CA ARG A 70 -0.52 5.89 14.56
C ARG A 70 -0.31 7.37 14.84
N MET A 71 -1.36 8.09 15.24
CA MET A 71 -1.26 9.51 15.59
C MET A 71 -0.17 9.72 16.64
N THR A 72 0.84 10.48 16.26
CA THR A 72 1.74 11.13 17.20
C THR A 72 1.20 12.54 17.49
N PRO A 73 1.65 13.19 18.59
CA PRO A 73 1.29 14.59 18.86
C PRO A 73 1.63 15.53 17.70
N GLU A 74 2.70 15.25 16.94
CA GLU A 74 3.05 16.06 15.77
C GLU A 74 2.03 15.92 14.63
N ILE A 75 1.52 14.71 14.38
CA ILE A 75 0.51 14.44 13.35
C ILE A 75 -0.85 15.03 13.76
N ALA A 76 -1.21 14.98 15.04
CA ALA A 76 -2.44 15.57 15.55
C ALA A 76 -2.52 17.09 15.32
N ASN A 77 -1.40 17.81 15.39
CA ASN A 77 -1.36 19.25 15.11
C ASN A 77 -1.47 19.59 13.61
N ILE A 78 -1.22 18.64 12.72
CA ILE A 78 -1.31 18.83 11.25
C ILE A 78 -2.72 18.54 10.75
N ILE A 79 -3.39 17.59 11.40
CA ILE A 79 -4.77 17.21 11.12
C ILE A 79 -5.63 17.97 12.11
N ASP A 80 -5.94 19.24 11.83
CA ASP A 80 -7.03 19.95 12.53
C ASP A 80 -8.32 19.14 12.29
N ILE A 81 -8.65 18.29 13.26
CA ILE A 81 -9.95 17.63 13.35
C ILE A 81 -10.76 18.48 14.33
N GLU A 82 -11.59 19.37 13.78
CA GLU A 82 -12.70 20.01 14.52
C GLU A 82 -13.72 18.97 14.98
#